data_AF-A0A4P5QNK0-F1
#
_entry.id   AF-A0A4P5QNK0-F1
#
_cell.length_a   1.000
_cell.length_b   1.000
_cell.length_c   1.000
_cell.angle_alpha   90.00
_cell.angle_beta   90.00
_cell.angle_gamma   90.00
#
_symmetry.space_group_name_H-M   'P 1'
#
loop_
_entity.id
_entity.type
_entity.pdbx_description
1 polymer ?
#
loop_
_entity_poly.entity_id
_entity_poly.type
_entity_poly.pdbx_seq_one_letter_code
_entity_poly.pdbx_strand_id
1 'polypeptide(L)'
;MTDVIDTSVLVAGMVGAEQFHDLCREMIVRRFQHEPLCIYLHGIAETFSTLTGGRKPFQMPSSLAADFLETDFVPKLTVIFLTPSKTLRAMRDAQARGVRGGGIFDRSPATRRASHAPRGF
;
A
#
# COMPACT_ATOMS: atom_id res chain seq x y z
N MET A 1 10.14 -8.02 14.21
CA MET A 1 10.76 -6.91 13.43
C MET A 1 9.68 -6.43 12.49
N THR A 2 9.21 -5.20 12.64
CA THR A 2 7.97 -4.75 11.99
C THR A 2 8.21 -4.47 10.51
N ASP A 3 7.61 -5.30 9.65
CA ASP A 3 7.70 -5.13 8.20
C ASP A 3 6.72 -4.05 7.74
N VAL A 4 7.19 -3.20 6.82
CA VAL A 4 6.36 -2.23 6.14
C VAL A 4 5.89 -2.85 4.83
N ILE A 5 4.62 -2.73 4.49
CA ILE A 5 4.06 -3.23 3.23
C ILE A 5 3.77 -2.07 2.28
N ASP A 6 3.87 -2.36 0.99
CA ASP A 6 3.48 -1.45 -0.08
C ASP A 6 1.99 -1.58 -0.45
N THR A 7 1.44 -0.57 -1.13
CA THR A 7 0.09 -0.56 -1.71
C THR A 7 -0.18 -1.81 -2.54
N SER A 8 0.81 -2.25 -3.34
CA SER A 8 0.67 -3.44 -4.21
C SER A 8 0.39 -4.73 -3.44
N VAL A 9 0.99 -4.90 -2.26
CA VAL A 9 0.79 -6.07 -1.39
C VAL A 9 -0.62 -6.05 -0.80
N LEU A 10 -1.08 -4.88 -0.36
CA LEU A 10 -2.41 -4.73 0.20
C LEU A 10 -3.49 -4.98 -0.86
N VAL A 11 -3.35 -4.40 -2.05
CA VAL A 11 -4.26 -4.63 -3.18
C VAL A 11 -4.29 -6.11 -3.59
N ALA A 12 -3.12 -6.75 -3.76
CA ALA A 12 -3.06 -8.16 -4.10
C ALA A 12 -3.71 -9.04 -3.02
N GLY A 13 -3.53 -8.74 -1.74
CA GLY A 13 -4.20 -9.44 -0.64
C GLY A 13 -5.74 -9.29 -0.63
N MET A 14 -6.27 -8.19 -1.19
CA MET A 14 -7.71 -7.91 -1.24
C MET A 14 -8.39 -8.43 -2.51
N VAL A 15 -7.69 -8.41 -3.65
CA VAL A 15 -8.30 -8.69 -4.95
C VAL A 15 -7.93 -10.11 -5.39
N GLY A 16 -8.90 -11.02 -5.33
CA GLY A 16 -8.72 -12.43 -5.71
C GLY A 16 -8.23 -12.68 -7.14
N ALA A 17 -8.42 -11.70 -8.04
CA ALA A 17 -7.97 -11.78 -9.43
C ALA A 17 -6.52 -11.33 -9.65
N GLU A 18 -5.83 -10.81 -8.63
CA GLU A 18 -4.42 -10.44 -8.73
C GLU A 18 -3.53 -11.69 -8.74
N GLN A 19 -2.50 -11.69 -9.59
CA GLN A 19 -1.60 -12.84 -9.79
C GLN A 19 -0.97 -13.37 -8.50
N PHE A 20 -0.69 -12.49 -7.55
CA PHE A 20 -0.04 -12.83 -6.28
C PHE A 20 -1.02 -12.84 -5.09
N HIS A 21 -2.33 -13.00 -5.35
CA HIS A 21 -3.36 -12.94 -4.32
C HIS A 21 -3.09 -13.89 -3.16
N ASP A 22 -2.94 -15.19 -3.43
CA ASP A 22 -2.80 -16.20 -2.39
C ASP A 22 -1.56 -15.97 -1.53
N LEU A 23 -0.43 -15.61 -2.15
CA LEU A 23 0.82 -15.31 -1.45
C LEU A 23 0.68 -14.06 -0.55
N CYS A 24 0.09 -12.98 -1.07
CA CYS A 24 -0.08 -11.74 -0.30
C CYS A 24 -1.10 -11.93 0.82
N ARG A 25 -2.22 -12.61 0.54
CA ARG A 25 -3.24 -12.94 1.52
C ARG A 25 -2.67 -13.79 2.65
N GLU A 26 -1.95 -14.86 2.33
CA GLU A 26 -1.33 -15.72 3.32
C GLU A 26 -0.31 -14.96 4.17
N MET A 27 0.55 -14.14 3.55
CA MET A 27 1.51 -13.31 4.27
C MET A 27 0.80 -12.34 5.24
N ILE A 28 -0.25 -11.66 4.78
CA ILE A 28 -1.02 -10.71 5.61
C ILE A 28 -1.70 -11.44 6.78
N VAL A 29 -2.41 -12.54 6.51
CA VAL A 29 -3.12 -13.32 7.53
C VAL A 29 -2.16 -13.86 8.58
N ARG A 30 -1.05 -14.48 8.16
CA ARG A 30 -0.04 -15.01 9.08
C ARG A 30 0.57 -13.89 9.93
N ARG A 31 0.80 -12.70 9.37
CA ARG A 31 1.38 -11.60 10.14
C ARG A 31 0.42 -10.98 11.13
N PHE A 32 -0.84 -10.78 10.76
CA PHE A 32 -1.87 -10.30 11.70
C PHE A 32 -2.05 -11.20 12.93
N GLN A 33 -1.62 -12.47 12.89
CA GLN A 33 -1.62 -13.37 14.05
C GLN A 33 -0.45 -13.16 15.03
N HIS A 34 0.63 -12.51 14.60
CA HIS A 34 1.88 -12.41 15.38
C HIS A 34 2.30 -10.97 15.66
N GLU A 35 2.35 -10.11 14.64
CA GLU A 35 2.79 -8.71 14.74
C GLU A 35 2.02 -7.84 13.73
N PRO A 36 1.62 -6.61 14.08
CA PRO A 36 0.95 -5.71 13.14
C PRO A 36 1.89 -5.36 11.97
N LEU A 37 1.33 -5.34 10.76
CA LEU A 37 2.04 -4.86 9.57
C LEU A 37 2.03 -3.33 9.55
N CYS A 38 3.12 -2.71 9.11
CA CYS A 38 3.18 -1.26 8.92
C CYS A 38 2.76 -0.87 7.50
N ILE A 39 2.04 0.23 7.35
CA ILE A 39 1.80 0.86 6.03
C ILE A 39 1.88 2.38 6.19
N TYR A 40 2.32 3.09 5.15
CA TYR A 40 2.21 4.54 5.16
C TYR A 40 0.78 4.99 4.89
N LEU A 41 0.36 6.11 5.47
CA LEU A 41 -0.98 6.67 5.25
C LEU A 41 -1.33 6.84 3.76
N HIS A 42 -0.36 7.29 2.94
CA HIS A 42 -0.60 7.42 1.50
C HIS A 42 -0.88 6.08 0.83
N GLY A 43 -0.31 4.97 1.31
CA GLY A 43 -0.56 3.64 0.75
C GLY A 43 -2.00 3.18 0.96
N ILE A 44 -2.65 3.63 2.04
CA ILE A 44 -4.09 3.42 2.25
C ILE A 44 -4.91 4.20 1.19
N ALA A 45 -4.58 5.47 0.98
CA ALA A 45 -5.25 6.31 -0.02
C ALA A 45 -5.04 5.78 -1.45
N GLU A 46 -3.83 5.32 -1.78
CA GLU A 46 -3.53 4.69 -3.07
C GLU A 46 -4.25 3.35 -3.23
N THR A 47 -4.37 2.55 -2.16
CA THR A 47 -5.14 1.30 -2.18
C THR A 47 -6.59 1.59 -2.52
N PHE A 48 -7.22 2.54 -1.81
CA PHE A 48 -8.58 2.98 -2.12
C PHE A 48 -8.71 3.47 -3.57
N SER A 49 -7.81 4.34 -4.03
CA SER A 49 -7.83 4.84 -5.41
C SER A 49 -7.62 3.72 -6.45
N THR A 50 -6.87 2.66 -6.11
CA THR A 50 -6.60 1.53 -7.00
C THR A 50 -7.79 0.57 -7.06
N LEU A 51 -8.46 0.34 -5.93
CA LEU A 51 -9.65 -0.50 -5.86
C LEU A 51 -10.85 0.14 -6.56
N THR A 52 -10.95 1.47 -6.51
CA THR A 52 -12.09 2.24 -7.01
C THR A 52 -11.86 2.86 -8.39
N GLY A 53 -10.60 3.01 -8.80
CA GLY A 53 -10.22 3.71 -10.03
C GLY A 53 -9.68 2.80 -11.14
N GLY A 54 -10.03 3.14 -12.39
CA GLY A 54 -9.29 2.72 -13.59
C GLY A 54 -9.68 1.37 -14.23
N ARG A 55 -9.23 1.21 -15.49
CA ARG A 55 -9.55 0.17 -16.52
C ARG A 55 -9.16 -1.28 -16.19
N LYS A 56 -9.09 -1.67 -14.91
CA LYS A 56 -8.97 -3.09 -14.54
C LYS A 56 -10.32 -3.79 -14.78
N PRO A 57 -10.36 -5.12 -15.02
CA PRO A 57 -11.63 -5.86 -15.12
C PRO A 57 -12.44 -5.85 -13.80
N PHE A 58 -11.84 -5.34 -12.72
CA PHE A 58 -12.41 -5.26 -11.39
C PHE A 58 -12.43 -3.80 -10.93
N GLN A 59 -13.62 -3.28 -10.66
CA GLN A 59 -13.84 -1.99 -10.04
C GLN A 59 -14.73 -2.20 -8.81
N MET A 60 -14.17 -2.02 -7.62
CA MET A 60 -14.91 -2.14 -6.38
C MET A 60 -15.76 -0.88 -6.14
N PRO A 61 -17.02 -1.01 -5.71
CA PRO A 61 -17.78 0.14 -5.22
C PRO A 61 -17.00 0.88 -4.14
N SER A 62 -16.97 2.21 -4.22
CA SER A 62 -16.20 3.05 -3.29
C SER A 62 -16.62 2.88 -1.84
N SER A 63 -17.92 2.68 -1.58
CA SER A 63 -18.42 2.37 -0.23
C SER A 63 -17.82 1.08 0.30
N LEU A 64 -17.85 0.01 -0.50
CA LEU A 64 -17.31 -1.29 -0.11
C LEU A 64 -15.79 -1.24 0.12
N ALA A 65 -15.06 -0.50 -0.71
CA ALA A 65 -13.62 -0.31 -0.54
C ALA A 65 -13.29 0.44 0.77
N ALA A 66 -14.07 1.47 1.10
CA ALA A 66 -13.93 2.19 2.36
C ALA A 66 -14.23 1.27 3.56
N ASP A 67 -15.36 0.55 3.51
CA ASP A 67 -15.79 -0.36 4.58
C ASP A 67 -14.73 -1.44 4.86
N PHE A 68 -14.16 -2.06 3.81
CA PHE A 68 -13.10 -3.05 3.97
C PHE A 68 -11.84 -2.44 4.61
N LEU A 69 -11.40 -1.28 4.12
CA LEU A 69 -10.22 -0.63 4.67
C LEU A 69 -10.42 -0.28 6.15
N GLU A 70 -11.58 0.27 6.50
CA GLU A 70 -11.89 0.72 7.85
C GLU A 70 -12.09 -0.44 8.84
N THR A 71 -12.77 -1.51 8.43
CA THR A 71 -13.14 -2.59 9.36
C THR A 71 -12.13 -3.73 9.40
N ASP A 72 -11.56 -4.11 8.25
CA ASP A 72 -10.77 -5.34 8.15
C ASP A 72 -9.26 -5.12 8.15
N PHE A 73 -8.78 -3.96 7.68
CA PHE A 73 -7.35 -3.70 7.48
C PHE A 73 -6.79 -2.66 8.46
N VAL A 74 -7.29 -1.43 8.46
CA VAL A 74 -6.73 -0.33 9.28
C VAL A 74 -6.58 -0.69 10.76
N PRO A 75 -7.55 -1.37 11.42
CA PRO A 75 -7.42 -1.73 12.83
C PRO A 75 -6.29 -2.72 13.13
N LYS A 76 -5.81 -3.45 12.11
CA LYS A 76 -4.75 -4.48 12.22
C LYS A 76 -3.40 -3.96 11.71
N LEU A 77 -3.36 -2.72 11.22
CA LEU A 77 -2.18 -2.08 10.65
C LEU A 77 -1.60 -1.03 11.61
N THR A 78 -0.28 -0.90 11.61
CA THR A 78 0.41 0.27 12.17
C THR A 78 0.55 1.31 11.07
N VAL A 79 -0.23 2.39 11.16
CA VAL A 79 -0.21 3.46 10.15
C VAL A 79 0.93 4.45 10.41
N ILE A 80 1.83 4.58 9.44
CA ILE A 80 2.97 5.48 9.48
C ILE A 80 2.61 6.81 8.82
N PHE A 81 2.77 7.90 9.57
CA PHE A 81 2.55 9.26 9.09
C PHE A 81 3.88 9.93 8.72
N LEU A 82 3.90 10.60 7.58
CA LEU A 82 5.01 11.47 7.19
C LEU A 82 4.68 12.90 7.58
N THR A 83 5.64 13.58 8.24
CA THR A 83 5.52 15.02 8.49
C THR A 83 5.59 15.79 7.17
N PRO A 84 5.03 17.01 7.10
CA PRO A 84 5.11 17.84 5.90
C PRO A 84 6.55 18.02 5.39
N SER A 85 7.52 18.19 6.29
CA SER A 85 8.94 18.29 5.95
C SER A 85 9.51 17.03 5.30
N LYS A 86 9.14 15.84 5.79
CA LYS A 86 9.56 14.56 5.19
C LYS A 86 8.92 14.35 3.82
N THR A 87 7.65 14.72 3.67
CA THR A 87 6.92 14.66 2.40
C THR A 87 7.55 15.59 1.35
N LEU A 88 7.83 16.84 1.69
CA LEU A 88 8.48 17.80 0.79
C LEU A 88 9.88 17.36 0.40
N ARG A 89 10.63 16.75 1.32
CA ARG A 89 11.93 16.17 1.00
C ARG A 89 11.79 15.02 0.01
N ALA A 90 10.83 14.11 0.22
CA ALA A 90 10.55 13.01 -0.71
C ALA A 90 10.21 13.52 -2.12
N MET A 91 9.43 14.59 -2.23
CA MET A 91 9.10 15.23 -3.51
C MET A 91 10.35 15.79 -4.22
N ARG A 92 11.26 16.45 -3.49
CA ARG A 92 12.52 16.94 -4.06
C ARG A 92 13.42 15.80 -4.53
N ASP A 93 13.55 14.76 -3.72
CA ASP A 93 14.33 13.57 -4.06
C ASP A 93 13.76 12.86 -5.31
N ALA A 94 12.43 12.80 -5.43
CA ALA A 94 11.74 12.24 -6.58
C ALA A 94 11.96 13.09 -7.85
N GLN A 95 11.81 14.42 -7.73
CA GLN A 95 12.05 15.36 -8.82
C GLN A 95 13.48 15.28 -9.36
N ALA A 96 14.48 15.24 -8.47
CA ALA A 96 15.89 15.09 -8.83
C ALA A 96 16.19 13.79 -9.61
N ARG A 97 15.29 12.81 -9.53
CA ARG A 97 15.40 11.49 -10.17
C ARG A 97 14.42 11.31 -11.34
N GLY A 98 13.72 12.37 -11.75
CA GLY A 98 12.73 12.34 -12.82
C GLY A 98 11.45 11.56 -12.49
N VAL A 99 11.22 11.21 -11.23
CA VAL A 99 10.02 10.49 -10.77
C VAL A 99 8.86 11.47 -10.62
N ARG A 100 7.66 11.05 -11.06
CA ARG A 100 6.43 11.86 -11.07
C ARG A 100 5.25 11.05 -10.55
N GLY A 101 4.16 11.73 -10.17
CA GLY A 101 2.92 11.08 -9.70
C GLY A 101 3.11 10.35 -8.37
N GLY A 102 2.37 9.24 -8.17
CA GLY A 102 2.43 8.44 -6.93
C GLY A 102 3.82 7.85 -6.61
N GLY A 103 4.68 7.70 -7.62
CA GLY A 103 6.05 7.16 -7.44
C GLY A 103 6.96 8.00 -6.53
N ILE A 104 6.54 9.20 -6.11
CA ILE A 104 7.23 9.97 -5.06
C ILE A 104 7.33 9.19 -3.74
N PHE A 105 6.37 8.30 -3.49
CA PHE A 105 6.30 7.54 -2.25
C PHE A 105 7.04 6.20 -2.32
N ASP A 106 7.12 5.54 -3.48
CA ASP A 106 7.92 4.32 -3.67
C ASP A 106 9.41 4.52 -3.36
N ARG A 107 9.93 5.73 -3.58
CA ARG A 107 11.39 6.01 -3.58
C ARG A 107 11.89 6.91 -2.46
N SER A 108 11.00 7.36 -1.58
CA SER A 108 11.43 8.19 -0.46
C SER A 108 12.37 7.40 0.48
N PRO A 109 13.46 7.99 1.01
CA PRO A 109 14.27 7.32 2.03
C PRO A 109 13.45 6.92 3.26
N ALA A 110 12.33 7.62 3.50
CA ALA A 110 11.41 7.34 4.57
C ALA A 110 10.60 6.07 4.36
N THR A 111 10.45 5.56 3.12
CA THR A 111 9.58 4.43 2.69
C THR A 111 10.35 3.17 2.25
N ARG A 112 11.68 3.21 2.21
CA ARG A 112 12.56 2.11 1.74
C ARG A 112 12.47 0.77 2.50
N ARG A 113 11.71 0.69 3.59
CA ARG A 113 11.46 -0.56 4.31
C ARG A 113 10.23 -1.32 3.79
N ALA A 114 9.54 -0.80 2.77
CA ALA A 114 8.34 -1.42 2.23
C ALA A 114 8.68 -2.68 1.39
N SER A 115 8.17 -3.82 1.83
CA SER A 115 8.10 -5.05 1.05
C SER A 115 7.10 -4.88 -0.09
N HIS A 116 7.56 -5.12 -1.31
CA HIS A 116 6.72 -5.08 -2.52
C HIS A 116 6.43 -6.51 -2.97
N ALA A 117 5.27 -6.73 -3.56
CA ALA A 117 5.06 -7.95 -4.35
C ALA A 117 6.08 -7.96 -5.51
N PRO A 118 6.66 -9.12 -5.88
CA PRO A 118 7.59 -9.21 -7.00
C PRO A 118 6.90 -8.65 -8.27
N ARG A 119 7.46 -7.57 -8.83
CA ARG A 119 6.95 -6.97 -10.07
C ARG A 119 7.35 -7.88 -11.24
N GLY A 120 6.36 -8.55 -11.85
CA GLY A 120 6.55 -9.48 -12.96
C GLY A 120 5.45 -9.35 -14.02
N PHE A 121 5.51 -8.21 -14.73
CA PHE A 121 4.85 -7.78 -15.98
C PHE A 121 3.34 -7.53 -16.01
#